data_AF-A0A1Z4NKA8-F1
#
_entry.id   AF-A0A1Z4NKA8-F1
#
_cell.length_a   1.000
_cell.length_b   1.000
_cell.length_c   1.000
_cell.angle_alpha   90.00
_cell.angle_beta   90.00
_cell.angle_gamma   90.00
#
_symmetry.space_group_name_H-M   'P 1'
#
loop_
_entity.id
_entity.type
_entity.pdbx_description
1 polymer ?
#
loop_
_entity_poly.entity_id
_entity_poly.type
_entity_poly.pdbx_seq_one_letter_code
_entity_poly.pdbx_strand_id
1 'polypeptide(L)'
;MGQTRVTLDTVVAVFNQGATTEEIVYRYPSLKLADVYATIAFYLNHQSEVEEVEAYLQQRRQQAQEIREMNQVRFDPQGLRDHLLARRKEQEAC
;
A
#
# COMPACT_ATOMS: atom_id res chain seq x y z
N MET A 1 -12.77 -5.14 -14.65
CA MET A 1 -12.39 -5.95 -13.46
C MET A 1 -13.32 -5.84 -12.24
N GLY A 2 -14.45 -5.10 -12.28
CA GLY A 2 -15.24 -4.79 -11.07
C GLY A 2 -16.05 -5.93 -10.41
N GLN A 3 -16.05 -7.14 -10.99
CA GLN A 3 -16.78 -8.30 -10.46
C GLN A 3 -15.83 -9.44 -10.03
N THR A 4 -14.52 -9.24 -10.16
CA THR A 4 -13.49 -10.25 -9.86
C THR A 4 -12.65 -9.80 -8.68
N ARG A 5 -12.19 -10.75 -7.85
CA ARG A 5 -11.23 -10.45 -6.76
C ARG A 5 -9.81 -10.14 -7.26
N VAL A 6 -9.55 -10.27 -8.56
CA VAL A 6 -8.27 -9.94 -9.17
C VAL A 6 -8.23 -8.44 -9.44
N THR A 7 -7.26 -7.76 -8.84
CA THR A 7 -7.09 -6.31 -8.94
C THR A 7 -6.31 -5.91 -10.18
N LEU A 8 -6.44 -4.64 -10.58
CA LEU A 8 -5.65 -4.04 -11.66
C LEU A 8 -4.15 -4.18 -11.38
N ASP A 9 -3.73 -3.88 -10.16
CA ASP A 9 -2.33 -4.01 -9.72
C ASP A 9 -1.78 -5.43 -9.91
N THR A 10 -2.61 -6.46 -9.66
CA THR A 10 -2.19 -7.86 -9.84
C THR A 10 -1.93 -8.16 -11.31
N VAL A 11 -2.81 -7.69 -12.21
CA VAL A 11 -2.66 -7.87 -13.66
C VAL A 11 -1.41 -7.17 -14.17
N VAL A 12 -1.21 -5.91 -13.77
CA VAL A 12 -0.04 -5.10 -14.14
C VAL A 12 1.25 -5.72 -13.61
N ALA A 13 1.27 -6.18 -12.35
CA ALA A 13 2.45 -6.79 -11.74
C ALA A 13 2.87 -8.07 -12.47
N VAL A 14 1.91 -8.92 -12.86
CA VAL A 14 2.18 -10.18 -13.58
C VAL A 14 2.61 -9.90 -15.02
N PHE A 15 2.02 -8.90 -15.67
CA PHE A 15 2.47 -8.42 -16.99
C PHE A 15 3.92 -7.91 -16.94
N ASN A 16 4.28 -7.11 -15.93
CA ASN A 16 5.65 -6.61 -15.74
C ASN A 16 6.67 -7.72 -15.42
N GLN A 17 6.23 -8.90 -14.98
CA GLN A 17 7.06 -10.10 -14.85
C GLN A 17 7.29 -10.85 -16.18
N GLY A 18 6.75 -10.33 -17.29
CA GLY A 18 6.90 -10.90 -18.63
C GLY A 18 5.77 -11.84 -19.06
N ALA A 19 4.70 -11.96 -18.28
CA ALA A 19 3.56 -12.78 -18.68
C ALA A 19 2.78 -12.14 -19.84
N THR A 20 2.36 -12.96 -20.79
CA THR A 20 1.48 -12.53 -21.88
C THR A 20 0.05 -12.31 -21.37
N THR A 21 -0.75 -11.56 -22.12
CA THR A 21 -2.16 -11.30 -21.75
C THR A 21 -2.99 -12.59 -21.68
N GLU A 22 -2.69 -13.54 -22.57
CA GLU A 22 -3.30 -14.86 -22.68
C GLU A 22 -2.91 -15.72 -21.48
N GLU A 23 -1.64 -15.67 -21.07
CA GLU A 23 -1.16 -16.37 -19.88
C GLU A 23 -1.78 -15.80 -18.60
N ILE A 24 -1.99 -14.48 -18.52
CA ILE A 24 -2.69 -13.85 -17.39
C ILE A 24 -4.13 -14.35 -17.28
N VAL A 25 -4.86 -14.45 -18.39
CA VAL A 25 -6.23 -15.01 -18.38
C VAL A 25 -6.22 -16.50 -18.04
N TYR A 26 -5.23 -17.24 -18.52
CA TYR A 26 -5.07 -18.65 -18.16
C TYR A 26 -4.86 -18.83 -16.64
N ARG A 27 -4.03 -17.97 -16.03
CA ARG A 27 -3.78 -17.96 -14.57
C ARG A 27 -5.00 -17.46 -13.77
N TYR A 28 -5.80 -16.57 -14.35
CA TYR A 28 -6.98 -15.99 -13.72
C TYR A 28 -8.24 -16.16 -14.60
N PRO A 29 -8.85 -17.37 -14.63
CA PRO A 29 -9.96 -17.69 -15.54
C PRO A 29 -11.23 -16.86 -15.31
N SER A 30 -11.34 -16.18 -14.16
CA SER A 30 -12.42 -15.23 -13.88
C SER A 30 -12.32 -13.94 -14.72
N LEU A 31 -11.15 -13.66 -15.30
CA LEU A 31 -10.92 -12.48 -16.12
C LEU A 31 -11.35 -12.73 -17.57
N LYS A 32 -11.92 -11.70 -18.19
CA LYS A 32 -12.14 -11.70 -19.64
C LYS A 32 -10.88 -11.22 -20.34
N LEU A 33 -10.49 -11.88 -21.41
CA LEU A 33 -9.31 -11.50 -22.20
C LEU A 33 -9.37 -10.06 -22.70
N ALA A 34 -10.54 -9.60 -23.17
CA ALA A 34 -10.74 -8.21 -23.57
C ALA A 34 -10.46 -7.20 -22.45
N ASP A 35 -10.86 -7.52 -21.21
CA ASP A 35 -10.64 -6.65 -20.06
C ASP A 35 -9.14 -6.57 -19.71
N VAL A 36 -8.41 -7.68 -19.85
CA VAL A 36 -6.96 -7.74 -19.61
C VAL A 36 -6.21 -6.90 -20.63
N TYR A 37 -6.53 -7.03 -21.92
CA TYR A 37 -5.96 -6.17 -22.96
C TYR A 37 -6.25 -4.69 -22.72
N ALA A 38 -7.50 -4.33 -22.42
CA ALA A 38 -7.86 -2.93 -22.15
C ALA A 38 -7.11 -2.37 -20.94
N THR A 39 -6.94 -3.18 -19.90
CA THR A 39 -6.19 -2.80 -18.69
C THR A 39 -4.72 -2.57 -18.98
N ILE A 40 -4.08 -3.46 -19.74
CA ILE A 40 -2.66 -3.34 -20.09
C ILE A 40 -2.44 -2.17 -21.05
N ALA A 41 -3.31 -1.97 -22.04
CA ALA A 41 -3.25 -0.81 -22.92
C ALA A 41 -3.40 0.51 -22.15
N PHE A 42 -4.35 0.57 -21.20
CA PHE A 42 -4.50 1.71 -20.32
C PHE A 42 -3.23 1.95 -19.49
N TYR A 43 -2.68 0.90 -18.87
CA TYR A 43 -1.45 0.99 -18.08
C TYR A 43 -0.28 1.52 -18.90
N LEU A 44 -0.03 0.94 -20.07
CA LEU A 44 1.07 1.33 -20.96
C LEU A 44 0.97 2.79 -21.41
N ASN A 45 -0.24 3.30 -21.62
CA ASN A 45 -0.45 4.70 -22.00
C ASN A 45 -0.23 5.72 -20.87
N HIS A 46 -0.23 5.28 -19.61
CA HIS A 46 -0.13 6.16 -18.44
C HIS A 46 1.05 5.82 -17.52
N GLN A 47 2.06 5.07 -18.01
CA GLN A 47 3.17 4.62 -17.16
C GLN A 47 3.91 5.78 -16.49
N SER A 48 4.15 6.87 -17.23
CA SER A 48 4.81 8.07 -16.68
C SER A 48 4.01 8.69 -15.54
N GLU A 49 2.68 8.81 -15.68
CA GLU A 49 1.83 9.36 -14.63
C GLU A 49 1.79 8.44 -13.40
N VAL A 50 1.76 7.13 -13.61
CA VAL A 50 1.81 6.14 -12.52
C VAL A 50 3.13 6.22 -11.77
N GLU A 51 4.26 6.29 -12.49
CA GLU A 51 5.59 6.43 -11.90
C GLU A 51 5.74 7.73 -11.09
N GLU A 52 5.24 8.85 -11.60
CA GLU A 52 5.24 10.13 -10.89
C GLU A 52 4.42 10.07 -9.58
N VAL A 53 3.23 9.46 -9.65
CA VAL A 53 2.38 9.26 -8.47
C VAL A 53 3.06 8.32 -7.47
N GLU A 54 3.66 7.23 -7.92
CA GLU A 54 4.39 6.29 -7.06
C GLU A 54 5.57 6.96 -6.35
N ALA A 55 6.37 7.75 -7.09
CA ALA A 55 7.49 8.51 -6.54
C ALA A 55 7.02 9.50 -5.47
N TYR A 56 5.94 10.25 -5.75
CA TYR A 56 5.33 11.16 -4.78
C TYR A 56 4.86 10.44 -3.51
N LEU A 57 4.15 9.32 -3.68
CA LEU A 57 3.66 8.52 -2.55
C LEU A 57 4.81 7.92 -1.73
N GLN A 58 5.90 7.51 -2.38
CA GLN A 58 7.10 7.02 -1.71
C GLN A 58 7.77 8.12 -0.88
N GLN A 59 7.95 9.32 -1.45
CA GLN A 59 8.48 10.47 -0.72
C GLN A 59 7.63 10.79 0.51
N ARG A 60 6.31 10.78 0.36
CA ARG A 60 5.37 11.02 1.47
C ARG A 60 5.47 9.96 2.57
N ARG A 61 5.63 8.69 2.20
CA ARG A 61 5.84 7.59 3.18
C ARG A 61 7.14 7.79 3.96
N GLN A 62 8.22 8.19 3.29
CA GLN A 62 9.51 8.44 3.92
C GLN A 62 9.44 9.61 4.91
N GLN A 63 8.86 10.74 4.51
CA GLN A 63 8.64 11.87 5.42
C GLN A 63 7.80 11.50 6.64
N ALA A 64 6.73 10.74 6.45
CA ALA A 64 5.90 10.27 7.56
C ALA A 64 6.67 9.37 8.52
N GLN A 65 7.61 8.57 8.01
CA GLN A 65 8.45 7.69 8.82
C GLN A 65 9.49 8.49 9.61
N GLU A 66 10.17 9.45 8.99
CA GLU A 66 11.12 10.35 9.67
C GLU A 66 10.43 11.12 10.82
N ILE A 67 9.23 11.65 10.57
CA ILE A 67 8.45 12.34 11.61
C ILE A 67 8.08 11.39 12.75
N ARG A 68 7.72 10.13 12.44
CA ARG A 68 7.43 9.12 13.47
C ARG A 68 8.65 8.81 14.32
N GLU A 69 9.80 8.60 13.70
CA GLU A 69 11.06 8.35 14.39
C GLU A 69 11.46 9.54 15.27
N MET A 70 11.39 10.76 14.74
CA MET A 70 11.64 11.99 15.52
C MET A 70 10.72 12.11 16.73
N ASN A 71 9.42 11.83 16.56
CA ASN A 71 8.46 11.88 17.65
C ASN A 71 8.71 10.79 18.69
N GLN A 72 9.08 9.58 18.27
CA GLN A 72 9.43 8.48 19.19
C GLN A 72 10.71 8.81 20.00
N VAL A 73 11.68 9.50 19.40
CA VAL A 73 12.89 9.94 20.10
C VAL A 73 12.58 11.10 21.06
N ARG A 74 11.74 12.05 20.65
CA ARG A 74 11.40 13.24 21.46
C ARG A 74 10.43 12.95 22.60
N PHE A 75 9.48 12.06 22.38
CA PHE A 75 8.47 11.72 23.36
C PHE A 75 8.71 10.28 23.80
N ASP A 76 9.27 10.10 25.00
CA ASP A 76 9.45 8.78 25.59
C ASP A 76 8.08 8.15 25.91
N PRO A 77 7.63 7.13 25.15
CA PRO A 77 6.36 6.48 25.43
C PRO A 77 6.41 5.66 26.72
N GLN A 78 7.60 5.27 27.22
CA GLN A 78 7.75 4.57 28.51
C GLN A 78 7.48 5.53 29.66
N GLY A 79 8.12 6.71 29.69
CA GLY A 79 7.88 7.73 30.70
C GLY A 79 6.42 8.19 30.79
N LEU A 80 5.74 8.33 29.64
CA LEU A 80 4.30 8.64 29.64
C LEU A 80 3.47 7.46 30.16
N ARG A 81 3.78 6.23 29.75
CA ARG A 81 3.08 5.03 30.22
C ARG A 81 3.25 4.83 31.72
N ASP A 82 4.45 5.01 32.25
CA ASP A 82 4.76 4.88 33.67
C ASP A 82 4.02 5.93 34.49
N HIS A 83 3.97 7.19 34.01
CA HIS A 83 3.15 8.24 34.62
C HIS A 83 1.65 7.91 34.64
N LEU A 84 1.12 7.35 33.54
CA LEU A 84 -0.29 6.96 33.46
C LEU A 84 -0.61 5.76 34.36
N LEU A 85 0.29 4.78 34.46
CA LEU A 85 0.14 3.63 35.36
C LEU A 85 0.24 4.04 36.84
N ALA A 86 1.14 4.96 37.18
CA ALA A 86 1.23 5.53 38.52
C ALA A 86 -0.08 6.23 38.91
N ARG A 87 -0.61 7.08 38.03
CA ARG A 87 -1.90 7.77 38.25
C ARG A 87 -3.06 6.80 38.42
N ARG A 88 -3.09 5.69 37.68
CA ARG A 88 -4.13 4.67 37.80
C ARG A 88 -4.07 3.95 39.15
N LYS A 89 -2.87 3.59 39.62
CA LYS A 89 -2.68 2.97 40.94
C LYS A 89 -3.11 3.89 42.08
N GLU A 90 -2.86 5.19 41.96
CA GLU A 90 -3.33 6.20 42.93
C GLU A 90 -4.86 6.32 42.97
N GLN A 91 -5.53 6.14 41.82
CA GLN A 91 -7.00 6.15 41.73
C GLN A 91 -7.66 4.88 42.26
N GLU A 92 -7.01 3.71 42.14
CA GLU A 92 -7.51 2.43 42.66
C GLU A 92 -7.26 2.26 44.17
N ALA A 93 -6.43 3.11 44.78
CA ALA A 93 -6.10 3.09 46.21
C ALA A 93 -7.01 3.99 47.08
N CYS A 94 -7.94 4.74 46.47
CA CYS A 94 -9.02 5.51 47.11
C CYS A 94 -10.35 4.76 46.98
#